data_AF-A0A8C6R7T5-F1
#
_entry.id   AF-A0A8C6R7T5-F1
#
_cell.length_a   1.000
_cell.length_b   1.000
_cell.length_c   1.000
_cell.angle_alpha   90.00
_cell.angle_beta   90.00
_cell.angle_gamma   90.00
#
_symmetry.space_group_name_H-M   'P 1'
#
loop_
_entity.id
_entity.type
_entity.pdbx_description
1 polymer ?
#
loop_
_entity_poly.entity_id
_entity_poly.type
_entity_poly.pdbx_seq_one_letter_code
_entity_poly.pdbx_strand_id
1 'polypeptide(L)'
;MHGYPERLQCKIMLRKAECLVNLGRLQEARQAISDLESNLTAKSTLAVSPCQTLQRNLHHLKMKMQEEKNPPETSDALTKAFEDMDLREENKQISKASLCVSLCTDPLKGRCLVATRDIHPGELLVKEDAFVSVLNPGELLPLHLGLENKWDTRVANVDLYCHRCLKHTLATVPCSGCSYAKYCSQECMQQAWEHYHSTECSLGGLLLTLGVFCHLALRLTLLARFEDVDRVVRKLCDETDNKDICLSGNKNLVKTFNYTNFRESEEKSKIVETPIPGCNVNGKYENNYNAVFNLLSHTEKHSPEHKFLCAVSVSALCRQLEAASLQAQTTGLKSSKLKAAVTPGLCADFTLWGVAMLRHMLQLQCNAQAITSIQHTGKINLTFAVYYWSC
;
A
#
# COMPACT_ATOMS: atom_id res chain seq x y z
N MET A 1 11.16 -47.26 3.95
CA MET A 1 10.58 -46.23 4.85
C MET A 1 11.35 -46.26 6.16
N HIS A 2 12.03 -45.17 6.51
CA HIS A 2 12.98 -45.07 7.61
C HIS A 2 12.27 -44.87 8.96
N GLY A 3 12.29 -45.86 9.84
CA GLY A 3 12.15 -45.73 11.31
C GLY A 3 10.96 -44.95 11.89
N TYR A 4 9.99 -44.52 11.06
CA TYR A 4 8.92 -43.64 11.49
C TYR A 4 7.83 -44.44 12.23
N PRO A 5 7.34 -43.99 13.39
CA PRO A 5 6.38 -44.75 14.19
C PRO A 5 5.11 -45.10 13.40
N GLU A 6 4.76 -46.39 13.34
CA GLU A 6 3.62 -46.89 12.54
C GLU A 6 2.28 -46.24 12.91
N ARG A 7 2.12 -45.86 14.19
CA ARG A 7 0.95 -45.14 14.70
C ARG A 7 0.78 -43.73 14.12
N LEU A 8 1.84 -43.14 13.58
CA LEU A 8 1.84 -41.79 13.02
C LEU A 8 1.82 -41.77 11.48
N GLN A 9 1.98 -42.92 10.81
CA GLN A 9 2.02 -43.00 9.34
C GLN A 9 0.77 -42.39 8.68
N CYS A 10 -0.42 -42.63 9.24
CA CYS A 10 -1.66 -42.05 8.72
C CYS A 10 -1.67 -40.52 8.73
N LYS A 11 -0.97 -39.88 9.70
CA LYS A 11 -0.84 -38.41 9.74
C LYS A 11 0.08 -37.88 8.64
N ILE A 12 1.19 -38.57 8.37
CA ILE A 12 2.09 -38.20 7.27
C ILE A 12 1.37 -38.36 5.92
N MET A 13 0.64 -39.46 5.75
CA MET A 13 -0.11 -39.71 4.52
C MET A 13 -1.22 -38.67 4.30
N LEU A 14 -1.92 -38.29 5.38
CA LEU A 14 -2.91 -37.20 5.32
C LEU A 14 -2.24 -35.89 4.91
N ARG A 15 -1.09 -35.56 5.51
CA ARG A 15 -0.36 -34.33 5.17
C ARG A 15 0.17 -34.33 3.75
N LYS A 16 0.64 -35.48 3.25
CA LYS A 16 1.03 -35.66 1.84
C LYS A 16 -0.16 -35.40 0.91
N ALA A 17 -1.33 -35.96 1.22
CA ALA A 17 -2.53 -35.74 0.45
C ALA A 17 -2.94 -34.25 0.45
N GLU A 18 -2.95 -33.59 1.62
CA GLU A 18 -3.22 -32.15 1.75
C GLU A 18 -2.26 -31.30 0.89
N CYS A 19 -0.97 -31.59 0.93
CA CYS A 19 0.02 -30.90 0.11
C CYS A 19 -0.23 -31.11 -1.39
N LEU A 20 -0.54 -32.34 -1.82
CA LEU A 20 -0.79 -32.63 -3.24
C LEU A 20 -2.05 -31.92 -3.76
N VAL A 21 -3.10 -31.79 -2.93
CA VAL A 21 -4.28 -30.98 -3.25
C VAL A 21 -3.90 -29.51 -3.41
N ASN A 22 -3.23 -28.92 -2.43
CA ASN A 22 -2.83 -27.51 -2.48
C ASN A 22 -1.83 -27.19 -3.63
N LEU A 23 -1.11 -28.20 -4.13
CA LEU A 23 -0.20 -28.08 -5.28
C LEU A 23 -0.91 -28.32 -6.63
N GLY A 24 -2.23 -28.57 -6.65
CA GLY A 24 -3.00 -28.84 -7.87
C GLY A 24 -2.70 -30.20 -8.54
N ARG A 25 -1.92 -31.07 -7.90
CA ARG A 25 -1.56 -32.41 -8.43
C ARG A 25 -2.66 -33.42 -8.12
N LEU A 26 -3.85 -33.16 -8.68
CA LEU A 26 -5.10 -33.85 -8.30
C LEU A 26 -5.05 -35.36 -8.47
N GLN A 27 -4.37 -35.87 -9.50
CA GLN A 27 -4.27 -37.31 -9.73
C GLN A 27 -3.44 -38.02 -8.65
N GLU A 28 -2.34 -37.41 -8.24
CA GLU A 28 -1.49 -37.94 -7.16
C GLU A 28 -2.16 -37.77 -5.79
N ALA A 29 -2.90 -36.67 -5.60
CA ALA A 29 -3.72 -36.48 -4.41
C ALA A 29 -4.78 -37.59 -4.27
N ARG A 30 -5.48 -37.95 -5.36
CA ARG A 30 -6.45 -39.07 -5.36
C ARG A 30 -5.78 -40.38 -4.96
N GLN A 31 -4.61 -40.67 -5.51
CA GLN A 31 -3.87 -41.88 -5.15
C GLN A 31 -3.48 -41.86 -3.67
N ALA A 32 -2.93 -40.75 -3.17
CA ALA A 32 -2.52 -40.61 -1.78
C ALA A 32 -3.69 -40.74 -0.80
N ILE A 33 -4.88 -40.25 -1.17
CA ILE A 33 -6.12 -40.43 -0.39
C ILE A 33 -6.56 -41.90 -0.41
N SER A 34 -6.56 -42.57 -1.57
CA SER A 34 -6.92 -43.98 -1.69
C SER A 34 -6.00 -44.89 -0.86
N ASP A 35 -4.70 -44.61 -0.88
CA ASP A 35 -3.69 -45.33 -0.09
C ASP A 35 -3.93 -45.13 1.42
N LEU A 36 -4.31 -43.91 1.82
CA LEU A 36 -4.62 -43.58 3.21
C LEU A 36 -5.89 -44.27 3.69
N GLU A 37 -6.94 -44.31 2.86
CA GLU A 37 -8.17 -45.03 3.17
C GLU A 37 -7.91 -46.51 3.38
N SER A 38 -7.18 -47.15 2.45
CA SER A 38 -6.82 -48.56 2.55
C SER A 38 -6.04 -48.89 3.83
N ASN A 39 -5.14 -47.98 4.25
CA ASN A 39 -4.41 -48.11 5.51
C ASN A 39 -5.29 -47.91 6.76
N LEU A 40 -6.32 -47.06 6.68
CA LEU A 40 -7.27 -46.83 7.77
C LEU A 40 -8.21 -48.03 7.95
N THR A 41 -8.70 -48.64 6.87
CA THR A 41 -9.51 -49.87 6.93
C THR A 41 -8.69 -51.07 7.43
N ALA A 42 -7.40 -51.15 7.07
CA ALA A 42 -6.53 -52.22 7.54
C ALA A 42 -6.19 -52.13 9.05
N LYS A 43 -6.23 -50.92 9.65
CA LYS A 43 -5.86 -50.67 11.05
C LYS A 43 -7.05 -50.53 12.02
N SER A 44 -8.29 -50.63 11.54
CA SER A 44 -9.50 -50.32 12.34
C SER A 44 -9.90 -51.36 13.40
N THR A 45 -9.08 -52.37 13.68
CA THR A 45 -9.31 -53.36 14.74
C THR A 45 -8.83 -52.92 16.12
N LEU A 46 -8.08 -51.82 16.26
CA LEU A 46 -7.50 -51.38 17.54
C LEU A 46 -7.58 -49.85 17.72
N ALA A 47 -8.41 -49.42 18.70
CA ALA A 47 -8.56 -48.07 19.29
C ALA A 47 -9.44 -47.03 18.55
N VAL A 48 -10.50 -46.59 19.24
CA VAL A 48 -11.65 -45.85 18.70
C VAL A 48 -11.47 -44.31 18.69
N SER A 49 -10.53 -43.73 19.47
CA SER A 49 -10.49 -42.26 19.64
C SER A 49 -9.65 -41.45 18.63
N PRO A 50 -8.47 -41.89 18.13
CA PRO A 50 -7.69 -41.11 17.15
C PRO A 50 -8.24 -41.20 15.72
N CYS A 51 -9.06 -42.21 15.42
CA CYS A 51 -9.53 -42.53 14.07
C CYS A 51 -10.58 -41.52 13.56
N GLN A 52 -11.42 -40.97 14.43
CA GLN A 52 -12.53 -40.09 14.04
C GLN A 52 -12.05 -38.71 13.52
N THR A 53 -11.00 -38.13 14.10
CA THR A 53 -10.43 -36.86 13.64
C THR A 53 -9.77 -37.01 12.26
N LEU A 54 -9.06 -38.11 12.05
CA LEU A 54 -8.45 -38.45 10.76
C LEU A 54 -9.51 -38.64 9.66
N GLN A 55 -10.60 -39.34 9.97
CA GLN A 55 -11.73 -39.52 9.04
C GLN A 55 -12.42 -38.20 8.68
N ARG A 56 -12.65 -37.30 9.66
CA ARG A 56 -13.21 -35.95 9.39
C ARG A 56 -12.32 -35.13 8.46
N ASN A 57 -11.00 -35.10 8.72
CA ASN A 57 -10.07 -34.35 7.90
C ASN A 57 -10.00 -34.91 6.47
N LEU A 58 -10.03 -36.23 6.32
CA LEU A 58 -10.07 -36.89 5.02
C LEU A 58 -11.35 -36.55 4.24
N HIS A 59 -12.51 -36.54 4.91
CA HIS A 59 -13.77 -36.14 4.30
C HIS A 59 -13.74 -34.68 3.83
N HIS A 60 -13.23 -33.76 4.67
CA HIS A 60 -13.06 -32.36 4.29
C HIS A 60 -12.13 -32.20 3.08
N LEU A 61 -11.04 -32.95 3.03
CA LEU A 61 -10.10 -32.92 1.90
C LEU A 61 -10.75 -33.42 0.60
N LYS A 62 -11.60 -34.45 0.67
CA LYS A 62 -12.36 -34.95 -0.49
C LYS A 62 -13.36 -33.90 -1.01
N MET A 63 -14.02 -33.16 -0.13
CA MET A 63 -14.93 -32.08 -0.53
C MET A 63 -14.18 -30.96 -1.25
N LYS A 64 -13.03 -30.54 -0.70
CA LYS A 64 -12.15 -29.53 -1.32
C LYS A 64 -11.71 -29.92 -2.74
N MET A 65 -11.41 -31.20 -2.97
CA MET A 65 -11.05 -31.71 -4.30
C MET A 65 -12.21 -31.74 -5.30
N GLN A 66 -13.46 -31.79 -4.84
CA GLN A 66 -14.64 -31.72 -5.71
C GLN A 66 -14.93 -30.28 -6.13
N GLU A 67 -14.68 -29.30 -5.25
CA GLU A 67 -14.80 -27.87 -5.54
C GLU A 67 -13.72 -27.38 -6.53
N GLU A 68 -12.49 -27.89 -6.44
CA GLU A 68 -11.37 -27.53 -7.34
C GLU A 68 -11.46 -28.10 -8.77
N LYS A 69 -12.55 -28.80 -9.15
CA LYS A 69 -12.78 -29.24 -10.55
C LYS A 69 -13.03 -28.08 -11.52
N ASN A 70 -13.30 -26.87 -11.02
CA ASN A 70 -13.30 -25.64 -11.80
C ASN A 70 -12.04 -24.84 -11.41
N PRO A 71 -10.96 -24.90 -12.21
CA PRO A 71 -9.74 -24.21 -11.84
C PRO A 71 -9.95 -22.69 -11.94
N PRO A 72 -9.63 -21.91 -10.89
CA PRO A 72 -9.23 -20.53 -11.09
C PRO A 72 -7.92 -20.57 -11.88
N GLU A 73 -7.89 -19.96 -13.06
CA GLU A 73 -6.63 -19.75 -13.78
C GLU A 73 -5.64 -19.04 -12.84
N THR A 74 -4.43 -19.60 -12.74
CA THR A 74 -3.35 -19.18 -11.85
C THR A 74 -3.01 -17.69 -12.00
N SER A 75 -2.97 -16.97 -10.88
CA SER A 75 -2.54 -15.57 -10.73
C SER A 75 -1.23 -15.25 -11.48
N ASP A 76 -0.30 -16.20 -11.60
CA ASP A 76 1.02 -15.98 -12.21
C ASP A 76 0.99 -15.70 -13.72
N ALA A 77 0.02 -16.24 -14.46
CA ALA A 77 -0.10 -15.97 -15.90
C ALA A 77 -0.61 -14.55 -16.16
N LEU A 78 -1.48 -14.06 -15.27
CA LEU A 78 -2.05 -12.72 -15.32
C LEU A 78 -1.03 -11.65 -14.91
N THR A 79 -0.28 -11.88 -13.84
CA THR A 79 0.82 -10.99 -13.43
C THR A 79 1.82 -10.79 -14.57
N LYS A 80 2.17 -11.86 -15.28
CA LYS A 80 3.04 -11.78 -16.47
C LYS A 80 2.42 -10.99 -17.62
N ALA A 81 1.13 -11.19 -17.91
CA ALA A 81 0.43 -10.44 -18.96
C ALA A 81 0.36 -8.93 -18.68
N PHE A 82 0.35 -8.51 -17.41
CA PHE A 82 0.43 -7.10 -17.02
C PHE A 82 1.86 -6.54 -17.04
N GLU A 83 2.84 -7.34 -16.61
CA GLU A 83 4.25 -6.95 -16.68
C GLU A 83 4.68 -6.66 -18.12
N ASP A 84 4.19 -7.46 -19.08
CA ASP A 84 4.47 -7.35 -20.52
C ASP A 84 3.64 -6.27 -21.24
N MET A 85 2.68 -5.63 -20.57
CA MET A 85 1.85 -4.60 -21.18
C MET A 85 2.57 -3.25 -21.16
N ASP A 86 2.99 -2.76 -22.32
CA ASP A 86 3.64 -1.46 -22.46
C ASP A 86 2.80 -0.47 -23.28
N LEU A 87 3.06 0.81 -23.04
CA LEU A 87 2.47 1.90 -23.79
C LEU A 87 3.01 1.89 -25.22
N ARG A 88 2.12 1.93 -26.21
CA ARG A 88 2.51 2.03 -27.62
C ARG A 88 3.20 3.36 -27.92
N GLU A 89 2.61 4.45 -27.42
CA GLU A 89 3.11 5.81 -27.56
C GLU A 89 2.86 6.58 -26.26
N GLU A 90 3.86 7.37 -25.85
CA GLU A 90 3.87 8.07 -24.56
C GLU A 90 3.56 9.57 -24.73
N ASN A 91 2.77 10.11 -23.81
CA ASN A 91 2.44 11.52 -23.75
C ASN A 91 3.66 12.35 -23.30
N LYS A 92 4.03 13.36 -24.09
CA LYS A 92 5.16 14.25 -23.80
C LYS A 92 4.98 15.07 -22.52
N GLN A 93 3.74 15.41 -22.18
CA GLN A 93 3.38 16.18 -20.99
C GLN A 93 3.22 15.28 -19.76
N ILE A 94 2.95 13.98 -19.92
CA ILE A 94 2.66 13.07 -18.81
C ILE A 94 3.48 11.80 -19.00
N SER A 95 4.56 11.70 -18.24
CA SER A 95 5.41 10.51 -18.30
C SER A 95 4.61 9.27 -17.95
N LYS A 96 4.84 8.17 -18.66
CA LYS A 96 4.19 6.88 -18.54
C LYS A 96 2.66 6.91 -18.71
N ALA A 97 2.16 7.83 -19.54
CA ALA A 97 0.76 7.88 -19.95
C ALA A 97 0.59 7.81 -21.47
N SER A 98 -0.56 7.32 -21.92
CA SER A 98 -0.95 7.23 -23.33
C SER A 98 -1.31 8.60 -23.93
N LEU A 99 -1.18 8.76 -25.24
CA LEU A 99 -1.62 9.98 -25.96
C LEU A 99 -3.15 10.21 -25.90
N CYS A 100 -3.92 9.18 -25.56
CA CYS A 100 -5.38 9.28 -25.42
C CYS A 100 -5.83 10.02 -24.15
N VAL A 101 -4.90 10.42 -23.27
CA VAL A 101 -5.19 11.23 -22.10
C VAL A 101 -4.37 12.52 -22.12
N SER A 102 -4.95 13.61 -21.62
CA SER A 102 -4.28 14.89 -21.41
C SER A 102 -4.47 15.40 -19.99
N LEU A 103 -3.52 16.20 -19.50
CA LEU A 103 -3.55 16.76 -18.16
C LEU A 103 -4.29 18.10 -18.18
N CYS A 104 -5.27 18.25 -17.31
CA CYS A 104 -6.05 19.47 -17.17
C CYS A 104 -6.19 19.85 -15.70
N THR A 105 -6.63 21.08 -15.43
CA THR A 105 -7.01 21.52 -14.08
C THR A 105 -8.51 21.77 -14.04
N ASP A 106 -9.19 21.08 -13.15
CA ASP A 106 -10.58 21.27 -12.81
C ASP A 106 -10.68 22.13 -11.53
N PRO A 107 -11.52 23.17 -11.48
CA PRO A 107 -11.63 24.05 -10.31
C PRO A 107 -12.07 23.35 -9.02
N LEU A 108 -12.79 22.23 -9.12
CA LEU A 108 -13.33 21.49 -7.98
C LEU A 108 -12.48 20.26 -7.64
N LYS A 109 -11.90 19.60 -8.64
CA LYS A 109 -11.14 18.35 -8.49
C LYS A 109 -9.62 18.55 -8.50
N GLY A 110 -9.15 19.75 -8.85
CA GLY A 110 -7.73 20.00 -9.08
C GLY A 110 -7.27 19.34 -10.37
N ARG A 111 -6.06 18.78 -10.36
CA ARG A 111 -5.46 18.19 -11.57
C ARG A 111 -6.14 16.88 -11.92
N CYS A 112 -6.49 16.73 -13.19
CA CYS A 112 -7.19 15.55 -13.68
C CYS A 112 -6.66 15.13 -15.06
N LEU A 113 -6.82 13.84 -15.35
CA LEU A 113 -6.64 13.30 -16.68
C LEU A 113 -7.98 13.30 -17.41
N VAL A 114 -8.01 13.82 -18.63
CA VAL A 114 -9.18 13.81 -19.50
C VAL A 114 -8.87 13.06 -20.78
N ALA A 115 -9.87 12.34 -21.32
CA ALA A 115 -9.71 11.62 -22.57
C ALA A 115 -9.68 12.60 -23.75
N THR A 116 -8.75 12.39 -24.69
CA THR A 116 -8.62 13.19 -25.93
C THR A 116 -9.31 12.53 -27.13
N ARG A 117 -9.71 11.27 -26.97
CA ARG A 117 -10.47 10.45 -27.93
C ARG A 117 -11.26 9.38 -27.20
N ASP A 118 -12.09 8.65 -27.93
CA ASP A 118 -12.73 7.44 -27.41
C ASP A 118 -11.67 6.39 -27.02
N ILE A 119 -11.90 5.74 -25.87
CA ILE A 119 -11.04 4.73 -25.26
C ILE A 119 -11.81 3.42 -25.21
N HIS A 120 -11.27 2.37 -25.83
CA HIS A 120 -11.87 1.05 -25.81
C HIS A 120 -11.57 0.32 -24.50
N PRO A 121 -12.46 -0.58 -24.05
CA PRO A 121 -12.19 -1.44 -22.90
C PRO A 121 -10.88 -2.22 -23.06
N GLY A 122 -10.04 -2.18 -22.03
CA GLY A 122 -8.74 -2.86 -22.01
C GLY A 122 -7.57 -2.05 -22.57
N GLU A 123 -7.78 -0.82 -23.07
CA GLU A 123 -6.67 0.05 -23.45
C GLU A 123 -5.87 0.54 -22.22
N LEU A 124 -4.54 0.46 -22.28
CA LEU A 124 -3.65 0.97 -21.24
C LEU A 124 -3.54 2.50 -21.30
N LEU A 125 -3.96 3.17 -20.22
CA LEU A 125 -3.96 4.63 -20.13
C LEU A 125 -2.72 5.18 -19.44
N VAL A 126 -2.34 4.60 -18.30
CA VAL A 126 -1.23 5.05 -17.46
C VAL A 126 -0.57 3.81 -16.84
N LYS A 127 0.76 3.77 -16.83
CA LYS A 127 1.56 2.73 -16.16
C LYS A 127 2.59 3.41 -15.26
N GLU A 128 2.24 3.71 -14.03
CA GLU A 128 3.10 4.45 -13.10
C GLU A 128 3.41 3.62 -11.85
N ASP A 129 4.63 3.74 -11.34
CA ASP A 129 5.00 3.13 -10.06
C ASP A 129 4.39 3.92 -8.91
N ALA A 130 3.93 3.25 -7.85
CA ALA A 130 3.47 3.95 -6.67
C ALA A 130 4.61 4.78 -6.05
N PHE A 131 4.40 6.09 -5.87
CA PHE A 131 5.39 6.95 -5.20
C PHE A 131 5.69 6.45 -3.78
N VAL A 132 4.64 6.03 -3.06
CA VAL A 132 4.73 5.40 -1.74
C VAL A 132 3.69 4.28 -1.64
N SER A 133 4.04 3.21 -0.93
CA SER A 133 3.10 2.12 -0.64
C SER A 133 3.33 1.55 0.75
N VAL A 134 2.25 1.04 1.35
CA VAL A 134 2.21 0.35 2.64
C VAL A 134 1.25 -0.83 2.51
N LEU A 135 1.58 -1.96 3.14
CA LEU A 135 0.66 -3.10 3.18
C LEU A 135 -0.52 -2.78 4.09
N ASN A 136 -1.74 -2.97 3.57
CA ASN A 136 -2.93 -2.93 4.38
C ASN A 136 -3.07 -4.27 5.13
N PRO A 137 -3.06 -4.28 6.47
CA PRO A 137 -3.27 -5.50 7.26
C PRO A 137 -4.65 -6.14 7.00
N GLY A 138 -5.58 -5.43 6.36
CA GLY A 138 -6.95 -5.87 6.11
C GLY A 138 -7.85 -5.62 7.31
N GLU A 139 -9.10 -6.05 7.22
CA GLU A 139 -9.98 -6.08 8.40
C GLU A 139 -9.43 -7.11 9.39
N LEU A 140 -8.71 -6.62 10.40
CA LEU A 140 -8.54 -7.38 11.63
C LEU A 140 -9.93 -7.47 12.25
N LEU A 141 -10.59 -8.64 12.14
CA LEU A 141 -11.78 -8.91 12.92
C LEU A 141 -11.49 -8.52 14.38
N PRO A 142 -12.39 -7.79 15.06
CA PRO A 142 -12.15 -7.38 16.44
C PRO A 142 -11.71 -8.61 17.22
N LEU A 143 -10.53 -8.49 17.87
CA LEU A 143 -10.10 -9.48 18.84
C LEU A 143 -11.27 -9.66 19.79
N HIS A 144 -11.97 -10.80 19.67
CA HIS A 144 -12.84 -11.23 20.75
C HIS A 144 -11.90 -11.36 21.93
N LEU A 145 -11.92 -10.38 22.84
CA LEU A 145 -11.46 -10.52 24.23
C LEU A 145 -12.38 -11.52 24.93
N GLY A 146 -12.49 -12.73 24.37
CA GLY A 146 -12.98 -13.91 25.05
C GLY A 146 -11.80 -14.51 25.78
N LEU A 147 -12.04 -14.89 27.03
CA LEU A 147 -11.09 -15.42 28.02
C LEU A 147 -10.39 -16.74 27.63
N GLU A 148 -10.37 -17.11 26.34
CA GLU A 148 -9.68 -18.27 25.80
C GLU A 148 -8.54 -17.81 24.92
N ASN A 149 -7.31 -17.95 25.43
CA ASN A 149 -6.04 -17.65 24.77
C ASN A 149 -5.78 -18.54 23.53
N LYS A 150 -6.65 -18.51 22.53
CA LYS A 150 -6.34 -19.03 21.20
C LYS A 150 -5.50 -17.98 20.48
N TRP A 151 -4.21 -18.24 20.39
CA TRP A 151 -3.32 -17.48 19.50
C TRP A 151 -3.98 -17.42 18.12
N ASP A 152 -4.22 -16.22 17.61
CA ASP A 152 -4.70 -16.07 16.25
C ASP A 152 -3.57 -16.52 15.32
N THR A 153 -3.78 -17.68 14.71
CA THR A 153 -2.82 -18.31 13.77
C THR A 153 -3.18 -17.99 12.33
N ARG A 154 -4.14 -17.08 12.10
CA ARG A 154 -4.50 -16.63 10.76
C ARG A 154 -3.34 -15.83 10.19
N VAL A 155 -2.92 -16.26 9.01
CA VAL A 155 -1.92 -15.55 8.22
C VAL A 155 -2.61 -14.32 7.62
N ALA A 156 -2.15 -13.12 7.98
CA ALA A 156 -2.67 -11.87 7.45
C ALA A 156 -1.93 -11.45 6.18
N ASN A 157 -2.46 -10.45 5.45
CA ASN A 157 -1.78 -9.92 4.25
C ASN A 157 -0.36 -9.42 4.55
N VAL A 158 -0.15 -8.84 5.73
CA VAL A 158 1.19 -8.42 6.19
C VAL A 158 2.17 -9.58 6.33
N ASP A 159 1.70 -10.82 6.45
CA ASP A 159 2.55 -12.00 6.56
C ASP A 159 2.94 -12.61 5.21
N LEU A 160 2.17 -12.34 4.17
CA LEU A 160 2.29 -12.99 2.85
C LEU A 160 2.93 -12.11 1.79
N TYR A 161 3.14 -10.83 2.06
CA TYR A 161 3.61 -9.88 1.07
C TYR A 161 4.86 -9.16 1.54
N CYS A 162 5.75 -8.86 0.59
CA CYS A 162 6.94 -8.05 0.84
C CYS A 162 6.53 -6.62 1.21
N HIS A 163 7.02 -6.11 2.34
CA HIS A 163 6.74 -4.76 2.83
C HIS A 163 7.40 -3.62 2.00
N ARG A 164 8.15 -3.97 0.95
CA ARG A 164 8.79 -3.06 0.00
C ARG A 164 8.20 -3.13 -1.39
N CYS A 165 8.18 -4.32 -2.01
CA CYS A 165 7.73 -4.48 -3.40
C CYS A 165 6.33 -5.05 -3.55
N LEU A 166 5.65 -5.36 -2.43
CA LEU A 166 4.30 -5.94 -2.40
C LEU A 166 4.20 -7.28 -3.16
N LYS A 167 5.32 -7.96 -3.42
CA LYS A 167 5.33 -9.29 -4.03
C LYS A 167 4.88 -10.33 -3.01
N HIS A 168 3.91 -11.17 -3.40
CA HIS A 168 3.51 -12.32 -2.61
C HIS A 168 4.70 -13.27 -2.40
N THR A 169 4.97 -13.61 -1.14
CA THR A 169 6.16 -14.34 -0.71
C THR A 169 5.82 -15.25 0.46
N LEU A 170 6.04 -16.56 0.29
CA LEU A 170 5.88 -17.54 1.37
C LEU A 170 7.16 -17.71 2.21
N ALA A 171 8.33 -17.46 1.61
CA ALA A 171 9.64 -17.54 2.26
C ALA A 171 10.20 -16.13 2.49
N THR A 172 9.78 -15.49 3.57
CA THR A 172 10.16 -14.09 3.85
C THR A 172 11.49 -13.99 4.59
N VAL A 173 12.24 -12.93 4.31
CA VAL A 173 13.34 -12.43 5.14
C VAL A 173 12.75 -11.47 6.19
N PRO A 174 12.72 -11.82 7.48
CA PRO A 174 12.21 -10.93 8.52
C PRO A 174 13.21 -9.83 8.85
N CYS A 175 12.72 -8.68 9.27
CA CYS A 175 13.56 -7.67 9.91
C CYS A 175 14.15 -8.22 11.22
N SER A 176 15.41 -7.89 11.52
CA SER A 176 16.06 -8.24 12.79
C SER A 176 15.66 -7.32 13.95
N GLY A 177 15.13 -6.13 13.65
CA GLY A 177 14.79 -5.11 14.65
C GLY A 177 13.31 -5.04 15.04
N CYS A 178 12.40 -5.64 14.26
CA CYS A 178 10.97 -5.66 14.57
C CYS A 178 10.29 -6.95 14.10
N SER A 179 9.17 -7.31 14.71
CA SER A 179 8.34 -8.45 14.30
C SER A 179 7.38 -8.13 13.15
N TYR A 180 7.27 -6.86 12.76
CA TYR A 180 6.29 -6.37 11.79
C TYR A 180 6.73 -6.58 10.35
N ALA A 181 7.91 -6.08 9.97
CA ALA A 181 8.32 -6.02 8.57
C ALA A 181 9.00 -7.30 8.07
N LYS A 182 8.59 -7.71 6.87
CA LYS A 182 9.05 -8.92 6.17
C LYS A 182 9.27 -8.62 4.68
N TYR A 183 10.28 -9.24 4.08
CA TYR A 183 10.72 -8.95 2.71
C TYR A 183 10.86 -10.20 1.87
N CYS A 184 10.77 -10.07 0.55
CA CYS A 184 10.98 -11.20 -0.36
C CYS A 184 12.46 -11.58 -0.55
N SER A 185 13.38 -10.69 -0.21
CA SER A 185 14.81 -10.90 -0.38
C SER A 185 15.62 -9.95 0.50
N GLN A 186 16.92 -10.23 0.64
CA GLN A 186 17.85 -9.39 1.37
C GLN A 186 17.97 -7.99 0.75
N GLU A 187 17.91 -7.90 -0.58
CA GLU A 187 17.96 -6.64 -1.32
C GLU A 187 16.74 -5.76 -1.00
N CYS A 188 15.54 -6.35 -0.98
CA CYS A 188 14.32 -5.61 -0.59
C CYS A 188 14.38 -5.12 0.86
N MET A 189 14.93 -5.94 1.77
CA MET A 189 15.12 -5.55 3.17
C MET A 189 16.10 -4.37 3.29
N GLN A 190 17.26 -4.47 2.63
CA GLN A 190 18.31 -3.45 2.69
C GLN A 190 17.83 -2.11 2.12
N GLN A 191 17.19 -2.14 0.95
CA GLN A 191 16.64 -0.94 0.33
C GLN A 191 15.55 -0.31 1.22
N ALA A 192 14.63 -1.10 1.76
CA ALA A 192 13.64 -0.58 2.69
C ALA A 192 14.29 0.05 3.94
N TRP A 193 15.31 -0.59 4.50
CA TRP A 193 16.06 -0.11 5.66
C TRP A 193 16.69 1.26 5.41
N GLU A 194 17.38 1.42 4.28
CA GLU A 194 18.05 2.67 3.88
C GLU A 194 17.05 3.82 3.66
N HIS A 195 15.92 3.54 3.02
CA HIS A 195 14.98 4.59 2.65
C HIS A 195 14.03 4.99 3.78
N TYR A 196 13.41 4.05 4.48
CA TYR A 196 12.34 4.42 5.45
C TYR A 196 12.28 3.52 6.67
N HIS A 197 12.58 2.23 6.54
CA HIS A 197 12.29 1.27 7.59
C HIS A 197 13.21 1.42 8.81
N SER A 198 14.45 1.90 8.65
CA SER A 198 15.32 2.20 9.80
C SER A 198 14.67 3.19 10.79
N THR A 199 13.88 4.15 10.28
CA THR A 199 13.11 5.10 11.09
C THR A 199 11.77 4.51 11.57
N GLU A 200 11.11 3.68 10.74
CA GLU A 200 9.82 3.06 11.10
C GLU A 200 9.93 1.86 12.05
N CYS A 201 11.11 1.23 12.14
CA CYS A 201 11.30 -0.11 12.73
C CYS A 201 10.80 -0.19 14.19
N SER A 202 11.20 0.77 15.02
CA SER A 202 10.77 0.83 16.43
C SER A 202 9.31 1.27 16.61
N LEU A 203 8.67 1.78 15.56
CA LEU A 203 7.32 2.34 15.59
C LEU A 203 6.26 1.36 15.08
N GLY A 204 6.62 0.14 14.68
CA GLY A 204 5.70 -0.80 14.02
C GLY A 204 4.36 -0.99 14.72
N GLY A 205 4.36 -1.18 16.04
CA GLY A 205 3.11 -1.31 16.83
C GLY A 205 2.27 -0.04 16.86
N LEU A 206 2.91 1.13 16.92
CA LEU A 206 2.21 2.41 16.86
C LEU A 206 1.63 2.66 15.48
N LEU A 207 2.39 2.38 14.41
CA LEU A 207 1.94 2.53 13.03
C LEU A 207 0.73 1.63 12.72
N LEU A 208 0.74 0.39 13.21
CA LEU A 208 -0.42 -0.49 13.15
C LEU A 208 -1.64 0.08 13.87
N THR A 209 -1.44 0.68 15.04
CA THR A 209 -2.53 1.25 15.87
C THR A 209 -3.13 2.50 15.25
N LEU A 210 -2.29 3.40 14.74
CA LEU A 210 -2.71 4.65 14.12
C LEU A 210 -3.28 4.45 12.69
N GLY A 211 -3.01 3.29 12.10
CA GLY A 211 -3.57 2.87 10.83
C GLY A 211 -2.75 3.29 9.61
N VAL A 212 -3.21 2.78 8.46
CA VAL A 212 -2.48 2.83 7.18
C VAL A 212 -2.21 4.27 6.69
N PHE A 213 -3.08 5.23 6.98
CA PHE A 213 -2.88 6.62 6.56
C PHE A 213 -1.74 7.30 7.32
N CYS A 214 -1.61 7.03 8.61
CA CYS A 214 -0.45 7.50 9.39
C CYS A 214 0.85 6.86 8.89
N HIS A 215 0.84 5.58 8.58
CA HIS A 215 2.02 4.88 8.05
C HIS A 215 2.41 5.43 6.67
N LEU A 216 1.45 5.59 5.76
CA LEU A 216 1.68 6.21 4.46
C LEU A 216 2.22 7.63 4.57
N ALA A 217 1.64 8.46 5.44
CA ALA A 217 2.08 9.85 5.63
C ALA A 217 3.53 9.92 6.15
N LEU A 218 3.89 9.11 7.15
CA LEU A 218 5.27 9.03 7.64
C LEU A 218 6.23 8.59 6.54
N ARG A 219 5.92 7.49 5.85
CA ARG A 219 6.78 6.93 4.80
C ARG A 219 6.97 7.91 3.65
N LEU A 220 5.91 8.62 3.28
CA LEU A 220 5.94 9.64 2.25
C LEU A 220 6.89 10.78 2.61
N THR A 221 6.82 11.28 3.85
CA THR A 221 7.75 12.31 4.35
C THR A 221 9.18 11.80 4.41
N LEU A 222 9.40 10.53 4.79
CA LEU A 222 10.73 9.91 4.78
C LEU A 222 11.30 9.76 3.38
N LEU A 223 10.49 9.44 2.38
CA LEU A 223 10.94 9.36 0.99
C LEU A 223 11.24 10.74 0.39
N ALA A 224 10.42 11.75 0.73
CA ALA A 224 10.62 13.13 0.29
C ALA A 224 12.01 13.70 0.65
N ARG A 225 12.58 13.26 1.78
CA ARG A 225 13.92 13.70 2.23
C ARG A 225 15.04 13.33 1.27
N PHE A 226 14.86 12.29 0.45
CA PHE A 226 15.86 11.86 -0.52
C PHE A 226 15.72 12.56 -1.88
N GLU A 227 14.62 13.28 -2.11
CA GLU A 227 14.39 13.96 -3.39
C GLU A 227 14.70 15.46 -3.33
N ASP A 228 14.29 16.21 -2.29
CA ASP A 228 14.55 17.67 -2.25
C ASP A 228 14.15 18.37 -0.91
N VAL A 229 14.90 18.19 0.19
CA VAL A 229 14.58 18.77 1.52
C VAL A 229 14.37 20.29 1.46
N ASP A 230 15.26 21.03 0.80
CA ASP A 230 15.22 22.50 0.72
C ASP A 230 13.98 23.02 -0.03
N ARG A 231 13.43 22.23 -0.95
CA ARG A 231 12.20 22.56 -1.67
C ARG A 231 10.95 22.29 -0.84
N VAL A 232 10.97 21.25 0.01
CA VAL A 232 9.87 20.95 0.95
C VAL A 232 9.79 22.04 2.02
N VAL A 233 10.93 22.40 2.62
CA VAL A 233 11.03 23.44 3.66
C VAL A 233 10.48 24.77 3.13
N ARG A 234 10.96 25.24 1.97
CA ARG A 234 10.51 26.51 1.38
C ARG A 234 9.00 26.55 1.16
N LYS A 235 8.41 25.50 0.57
CA LYS A 235 6.97 25.46 0.29
C LYS A 235 6.11 25.45 1.55
N LEU A 236 6.55 24.76 2.60
CA LEU A 236 5.83 24.73 3.87
C LEU A 236 5.89 26.08 4.58
N CYS A 237 7.03 26.79 4.49
CA CYS A 237 7.17 28.15 5.01
C CYS A 237 6.31 29.15 4.21
N ASP A 238 6.38 29.12 2.87
CA ASP A 238 5.66 30.06 1.99
C ASP A 238 4.12 29.99 2.15
N GLU A 239 3.56 28.81 2.45
CA GLU A 239 2.13 28.65 2.72
C GLU A 239 1.72 29.09 4.14
N THR A 240 2.64 29.05 5.09
CA THR A 240 2.39 29.50 6.47
C THR A 240 2.39 31.03 6.53
N ASP A 241 3.34 31.67 5.84
CA ASP A 241 3.46 33.14 5.78
C ASP A 241 2.31 33.81 5.01
N ASN A 242 1.72 33.13 4.03
CA ASN A 242 0.57 33.66 3.27
C ASN A 242 -0.77 33.59 4.02
N LYS A 243 -0.87 32.83 5.11
CA LYS A 243 -2.12 32.71 5.90
C LYS A 243 -2.26 33.77 7.00
N ASP A 244 -1.16 34.37 7.46
CA ASP A 244 -1.21 35.42 8.48
C ASP A 244 -1.69 36.79 7.96
N ILE A 245 -1.94 36.92 6.65
CA ILE A 245 -2.49 38.14 6.04
C ILE A 245 -4.02 38.07 5.87
N CYS A 246 -4.66 36.90 5.99
CA CYS A 246 -6.10 36.72 5.71
C CYS A 246 -7.02 36.72 6.96
N LEU A 247 -6.60 37.34 8.06
CA LEU A 247 -7.47 37.71 9.18
C LEU A 247 -7.59 39.23 9.33
N SER A 248 -7.88 39.92 8.22
CA SER A 248 -8.48 41.26 8.30
C SER A 248 -9.37 41.45 7.10
N GLY A 249 -10.66 41.66 7.37
CA GLY A 249 -11.73 41.44 6.41
C GLY A 249 -11.68 42.32 5.18
N ASN A 250 -12.21 41.81 4.08
CA ASN A 250 -13.03 42.65 3.23
C ASN A 250 -14.14 41.88 2.52
N LYS A 251 -15.29 42.53 2.49
CA LYS A 251 -16.57 42.08 1.95
C LYS A 251 -16.48 42.00 0.42
N ASN A 252 -17.23 41.04 -0.14
CA ASN A 252 -17.76 41.02 -1.51
C ASN A 252 -16.76 41.11 -2.68
N LEU A 253 -16.53 39.98 -3.36
CA LEU A 253 -16.67 39.94 -4.81
C LEU A 253 -16.93 38.51 -5.30
N VAL A 254 -18.21 38.17 -5.47
CA VAL A 254 -18.64 37.07 -6.31
C VAL A 254 -18.29 37.45 -7.76
N LYS A 255 -17.30 36.79 -8.37
CA LYS A 255 -17.14 36.81 -9.84
C LYS A 255 -17.73 35.52 -10.41
N THR A 256 -19.03 35.59 -10.67
CA THR A 256 -19.74 34.72 -11.60
C THR A 256 -19.08 34.85 -12.98
N PHE A 257 -18.55 33.77 -13.54
CA PHE A 257 -18.26 33.71 -14.97
C PHE A 257 -19.39 32.95 -15.67
N ASN A 258 -20.26 33.73 -16.31
CA ASN A 258 -21.32 33.26 -17.17
C ASN A 258 -20.74 32.65 -18.45
N TYR A 259 -21.28 31.50 -18.82
CA TYR A 259 -21.07 30.86 -20.12
C TYR A 259 -22.10 31.43 -21.10
N THR A 260 -21.73 32.35 -21.99
CA THR A 260 -22.50 32.63 -23.21
C THR A 260 -21.66 33.22 -24.33
N ASN A 261 -21.66 32.46 -25.44
CA ASN A 261 -21.60 32.86 -26.84
C ASN A 261 -20.28 33.36 -27.47
N PHE A 262 -19.82 32.52 -28.40
CA PHE A 262 -19.02 32.84 -29.58
C PHE A 262 -19.43 34.17 -30.23
N ARG A 263 -18.49 35.11 -30.32
CA ARG A 263 -18.31 35.95 -31.52
C ARG A 263 -16.87 36.44 -31.59
N GLU A 264 -16.29 36.30 -32.77
CA GLU A 264 -14.89 36.58 -33.09
C GLU A 264 -14.48 38.01 -32.76
N SER A 265 -13.31 38.14 -32.13
CA SER A 265 -12.41 39.27 -32.30
C SER A 265 -11.00 38.79 -31.91
N GLU A 266 -10.14 38.70 -32.93
CA GLU A 266 -8.72 38.40 -32.79
C GLU A 266 -8.04 39.48 -31.94
N GLU A 267 -7.66 39.12 -30.71
CA GLU A 267 -6.60 39.81 -29.99
C GLU A 267 -5.67 38.74 -29.40
N LYS A 268 -4.47 38.64 -29.98
CA LYS A 268 -3.37 37.79 -29.50
C LYS A 268 -2.83 38.33 -28.18
N SER A 269 -3.62 38.30 -27.13
CA SER A 269 -3.09 38.29 -25.77
C SER A 269 -2.47 36.92 -25.54
N LYS A 270 -1.15 36.85 -25.37
CA LYS A 270 -0.48 35.65 -24.85
C LYS A 270 -1.14 35.30 -23.52
N ILE A 271 -2.06 34.34 -23.52
CA ILE A 271 -2.59 33.72 -22.31
C ILE A 271 -1.36 33.05 -21.68
N VAL A 272 -0.82 33.67 -20.64
CA VAL A 272 0.11 32.98 -19.76
C VAL A 272 -0.74 31.95 -19.05
N GLU A 273 -0.81 30.74 -19.60
CA GLU A 273 -1.45 29.62 -18.95
C GLU A 273 -0.80 29.46 -17.58
N THR A 274 -1.60 29.58 -16.52
CA THR A 274 -1.12 29.34 -15.16
C THR A 274 -0.59 27.91 -15.10
N PRO A 275 0.68 27.70 -14.67
CA PRO A 275 1.27 26.38 -14.66
C PRO A 275 0.46 25.46 -13.76
N ILE A 276 0.19 24.25 -14.26
CA ILE A 276 -0.53 23.22 -13.51
C ILE A 276 0.31 22.87 -12.26
N PRO A 277 -0.24 23.01 -11.03
CA PRO A 277 0.50 22.75 -9.80
C PRO A 277 1.19 21.38 -9.82
N GLY A 278 2.37 21.22 -9.24
CA GLY A 278 3.06 19.92 -9.20
C GLY A 278 3.59 19.41 -10.56
N CYS A 279 3.38 20.10 -11.67
CA CYS A 279 4.17 19.92 -12.88
C CYS A 279 5.51 20.67 -12.76
N ASN A 280 6.47 20.31 -13.60
CA ASN A 280 7.73 21.05 -13.71
C ASN A 280 7.54 22.37 -14.50
N VAL A 281 8.62 23.15 -14.64
CA VAL A 281 8.61 24.47 -15.32
C VAL A 281 8.15 24.42 -16.78
N ASN A 282 8.21 23.24 -17.41
CA ASN A 282 7.76 23.03 -18.79
C ASN A 282 6.30 22.51 -18.86
N GLY A 283 5.59 22.47 -17.72
CA GLY A 283 4.23 21.93 -17.63
C GLY A 283 4.14 20.41 -17.72
N LYS A 284 5.28 19.70 -17.60
CA LYS A 284 5.34 18.24 -17.65
C LYS A 284 5.14 17.63 -16.26
N TYR A 285 4.30 16.61 -16.18
CA TYR A 285 4.07 15.77 -15.00
C TYR A 285 5.10 14.64 -14.92
N GLU A 286 5.62 14.45 -13.71
CA GLU A 286 6.58 13.41 -13.34
C GLU A 286 6.23 12.87 -11.96
N ASN A 287 6.47 11.57 -11.77
CA ASN A 287 6.27 10.88 -10.50
C ASN A 287 7.31 11.31 -9.46
N ASN A 288 7.08 12.44 -8.80
CA ASN A 288 8.01 12.99 -7.82
C ASN A 288 7.27 13.63 -6.65
N TYR A 289 8.02 14.00 -5.60
CA TYR A 289 7.42 14.62 -4.43
C TYR A 289 6.70 15.94 -4.74
N ASN A 290 7.14 16.70 -5.76
CA ASN A 290 6.45 17.93 -6.17
C ASN A 290 5.03 17.65 -6.68
N ALA A 291 4.83 16.56 -7.42
CA ALA A 291 3.51 16.13 -7.85
C ALA A 291 2.64 15.72 -6.64
N VAL A 292 3.17 14.94 -5.70
CA VAL A 292 2.41 14.48 -4.52
C VAL A 292 2.07 15.63 -3.56
N PHE A 293 3.02 16.54 -3.31
CA PHE A 293 2.82 17.69 -2.41
C PHE A 293 1.67 18.59 -2.85
N ASN A 294 1.48 18.72 -4.17
CA ASN A 294 0.44 19.55 -4.78
C ASN A 294 -0.91 18.83 -4.99
N LEU A 295 -1.09 17.65 -4.39
CA LEU A 295 -2.42 17.02 -4.33
C LEU A 295 -3.35 17.83 -3.42
N LEU A 296 -4.60 18.01 -3.85
CA LEU A 296 -5.59 18.73 -3.05
C LEU A 296 -6.02 17.87 -1.87
N SER A 297 -6.12 18.47 -0.69
CA SER A 297 -6.56 17.78 0.52
C SER A 297 -8.04 17.94 0.82
N HIS A 298 -8.74 18.88 0.16
CA HIS A 298 -10.14 19.21 0.41
C HIS A 298 -10.50 19.38 1.89
N THR A 299 -9.58 19.94 2.69
CA THR A 299 -9.74 20.07 4.14
C THR A 299 -10.97 20.88 4.54
N GLU A 300 -11.50 21.73 3.68
CA GLU A 300 -12.78 22.43 3.87
C GLU A 300 -13.97 21.49 4.02
N LYS A 301 -13.90 20.29 3.44
CA LYS A 301 -14.94 19.25 3.51
C LYS A 301 -14.76 18.28 4.68
N HIS A 302 -13.61 18.32 5.36
CA HIS A 302 -13.31 17.41 6.45
C HIS A 302 -13.97 17.88 7.75
N SER A 303 -14.54 16.95 8.51
CA SER A 303 -15.11 17.24 9.83
C SER A 303 -14.02 17.68 10.82
N PRO A 304 -14.36 18.50 11.84
CA PRO A 304 -13.43 18.86 12.91
C PRO A 304 -12.83 17.64 13.63
N GLU A 305 -13.62 16.58 13.83
CA GLU A 305 -13.21 15.35 14.51
C GLU A 305 -12.14 14.60 13.71
N HIS A 306 -12.32 14.51 12.39
CA HIS A 306 -11.31 13.89 11.52
C HIS A 306 -10.00 14.67 11.54
N LYS A 307 -10.05 16.01 11.42
CA LYS A 307 -8.86 16.87 11.50
C LYS A 307 -8.15 16.71 12.85
N PHE A 308 -8.92 16.68 13.94
CA PHE A 308 -8.39 16.47 15.29
C PHE A 308 -7.70 15.11 15.41
N LEU A 309 -8.32 14.03 14.91
CA LEU A 309 -7.75 12.70 14.92
C LEU A 309 -6.42 12.66 14.13
N CYS A 310 -6.39 13.24 12.92
CA CYS A 310 -5.15 13.35 12.14
C CYS A 310 -4.06 14.10 12.91
N ALA A 311 -4.38 15.25 13.52
CA ALA A 311 -3.42 16.05 14.26
C ALA A 311 -2.87 15.30 15.48
N VAL A 312 -3.72 14.61 16.25
CA VAL A 312 -3.31 13.83 17.41
C VAL A 312 -2.45 12.64 17.00
N SER A 313 -2.83 11.91 15.95
CA SER A 313 -2.06 10.76 15.46
C SER A 313 -0.67 11.16 14.97
N VAL A 314 -0.57 12.27 14.21
CA VAL A 314 0.73 12.81 13.77
C VAL A 314 1.55 13.30 14.96
N SER A 315 0.93 14.00 15.92
CA SER A 315 1.62 14.46 17.13
C SER A 315 2.18 13.29 17.94
N ALA A 316 1.42 12.20 18.07
CA ALA A 316 1.89 10.98 18.74
C ALA A 316 3.11 10.37 18.03
N LEU A 317 3.10 10.32 16.69
CA LEU A 317 4.25 9.87 15.90
C LEU A 317 5.47 10.77 16.08
N CYS A 318 5.31 12.08 15.97
CA CYS A 318 6.41 13.04 16.15
C CYS A 318 7.07 12.88 17.52
N ARG A 319 6.28 12.74 18.59
CA ARG A 319 6.81 12.51 19.94
C ARG A 319 7.62 11.22 20.05
N GLN A 320 7.18 10.13 19.41
CA GLN A 320 7.92 8.88 19.42
C GLN A 320 9.20 8.94 18.57
N LEU A 321 9.15 9.65 17.44
CA LEU A 321 10.34 9.89 16.60
C LEU A 321 11.40 10.69 17.35
N GLU A 322 10.99 11.73 18.08
CA GLU A 322 11.87 12.53 18.91
C GLU A 322 12.51 11.68 20.03
N ALA A 323 11.69 10.90 20.75
CA ALA A 323 12.16 10.00 21.79
C ALA A 323 13.15 8.94 21.26
N ALA A 324 12.84 8.30 20.13
CA ALA A 324 13.73 7.33 19.49
C ALA A 324 15.06 7.97 19.04
N SER A 325 15.02 9.21 18.55
CA SER A 325 16.22 9.95 18.15
C SER A 325 17.13 10.27 19.33
N LEU A 326 16.57 10.66 20.48
CA LEU A 326 17.33 10.89 21.71
C LEU A 326 17.94 9.58 22.26
N GLN A 327 17.22 8.46 22.17
CA GLN A 327 17.73 7.15 22.57
C GLN A 327 18.88 6.67 21.68
N ALA A 328 18.83 6.93 20.37
CA ALA A 328 19.92 6.62 19.45
C ALA A 328 21.18 7.44 19.76
N GLN A 329 21.04 8.71 20.15
CA GLN A 329 22.17 9.57 20.54
C GLN A 329 22.85 9.11 21.85
N THR A 330 22.06 8.65 22.82
CA THR A 330 22.57 8.17 24.11
C THR A 330 23.24 6.79 24.03
N THR A 331 22.78 5.92 23.12
CA THR A 331 23.37 4.59 22.88
C THR A 331 24.51 4.59 21.85
N GLY A 332 24.58 5.62 21.00
CA GLY A 332 25.59 5.80 19.94
C GLY A 332 27.03 6.09 20.42
N LEU A 333 27.27 6.26 21.72
CA LEU A 333 28.61 6.50 22.26
C LEU A 333 29.57 5.29 22.18
N LYS A 334 29.14 4.15 21.60
CA LYS A 334 29.95 2.93 21.46
C LYS A 334 30.12 2.37 20.04
N SER A 335 29.65 3.05 18.99
CA SER A 335 29.90 2.63 17.61
C SER A 335 30.54 3.75 16.79
N SER A 336 31.86 3.65 16.61
CA SER A 336 32.67 4.56 15.81
C SER A 336 32.43 4.34 14.31
N LYS A 337 31.27 4.73 13.78
CA LYS A 337 31.04 4.91 12.34
C LYS A 337 29.72 5.66 12.04
N LEU A 338 29.52 6.84 12.62
CA LEU A 338 28.62 7.84 12.06
C LEU A 338 29.14 9.24 12.43
N LYS A 339 30.09 9.76 11.65
CA LYS A 339 30.41 11.19 11.66
C LYS A 339 29.48 11.85 10.65
N ALA A 340 28.37 12.40 11.11
CA ALA A 340 27.64 13.47 10.45
C ALA A 340 27.21 14.48 11.52
N ALA A 341 27.37 15.76 11.19
CA ALA A 341 27.51 16.87 12.11
C ALA A 341 26.34 17.04 13.08
N VAL A 342 26.68 17.28 14.35
CA VAL A 342 25.76 17.86 15.34
C VAL A 342 25.43 19.28 14.89
N THR A 343 24.18 19.54 14.52
CA THR A 343 23.66 20.90 14.32
C THR A 343 22.46 21.14 15.25
N PRO A 344 22.26 22.35 15.79
CA PRO A 344 21.15 22.70 16.70
C PRO A 344 19.74 22.67 16.06
N GLY A 345 19.57 22.06 14.88
CA GLY A 345 18.38 22.15 14.02
C GLY A 345 17.29 21.08 14.23
N LEU A 346 17.56 20.03 15.00
CA LEU A 346 16.67 18.85 15.10
C LEU A 346 15.25 19.13 15.63
N CYS A 347 15.03 20.16 16.45
CA CYS A 347 13.69 20.52 16.96
C CYS A 347 12.84 21.27 15.92
N ALA A 348 13.48 22.10 15.09
CA ALA A 348 12.83 22.74 13.95
C ALA A 348 12.45 21.69 12.88
N ASP A 349 13.26 20.65 12.74
CA ASP A 349 12.98 19.53 11.83
C ASP A 349 11.70 18.79 12.24
N PHE A 350 11.55 18.34 13.50
CA PHE A 350 10.35 17.56 13.85
C PHE A 350 9.02 18.32 13.71
N THR A 351 9.03 19.65 13.90
CA THR A 351 7.84 20.49 13.67
C THR A 351 7.50 20.53 12.18
N LEU A 352 8.49 20.76 11.32
CA LEU A 352 8.30 20.77 9.87
C LEU A 352 7.82 19.41 9.35
N TRP A 353 8.40 18.33 9.87
CA TRP A 353 8.01 16.96 9.55
C TRP A 353 6.59 16.67 10.01
N GLY A 354 6.20 17.14 11.20
CA GLY A 354 4.83 17.04 11.68
C GLY A 354 3.84 17.77 10.77
N VAL A 355 4.16 18.98 10.31
CA VAL A 355 3.33 19.72 9.35
C VAL A 355 3.21 18.97 8.01
N ALA A 356 4.32 18.46 7.48
CA ALA A 356 4.34 17.68 6.24
C ALA A 356 3.50 16.40 6.37
N MET A 357 3.70 15.65 7.45
CA MET A 357 2.95 14.42 7.75
C MET A 357 1.47 14.70 7.91
N LEU A 358 1.09 15.77 8.61
CA LEU A 358 -0.31 16.16 8.79
C LEU A 358 -0.96 16.54 7.45
N ARG A 359 -0.26 17.33 6.61
CA ARG A 359 -0.72 17.65 5.27
C ARG A 359 -1.00 16.38 4.46
N HIS A 360 -0.04 15.46 4.43
CA HIS A 360 -0.17 14.22 3.70
C HIS A 360 -1.27 13.31 4.25
N MET A 361 -1.40 13.20 5.56
CA MET A 361 -2.47 12.43 6.18
C MET A 361 -3.85 12.98 5.78
N LEU A 362 -4.01 14.30 5.70
CA LEU A 362 -5.24 14.94 5.21
C LEU A 362 -5.42 14.73 3.69
N GLN A 363 -4.36 14.76 2.89
CA GLN A 363 -4.45 14.46 1.45
C GLN A 363 -4.93 13.02 1.18
N LEU A 364 -4.54 12.05 2.01
CA LEU A 364 -4.85 10.65 1.76
C LEU A 364 -6.35 10.34 1.74
N GLN A 365 -7.20 11.13 2.41
CA GLN A 365 -8.65 10.92 2.44
C GLN A 365 -9.28 10.88 1.04
N CYS A 366 -8.77 11.67 0.09
CA CYS A 366 -9.30 11.78 -1.27
C CYS A 366 -8.29 11.38 -2.36
N ASN A 367 -7.03 11.13 -2.01
CA ASN A 367 -5.98 10.76 -2.96
C ASN A 367 -5.42 9.34 -2.77
N ALA A 368 -5.77 8.64 -1.68
CA ALA A 368 -5.33 7.26 -1.48
C ALA A 368 -6.16 6.29 -2.33
N GLN A 369 -5.47 5.29 -2.89
CA GLN A 369 -6.09 4.21 -3.62
C GLN A 369 -5.78 2.89 -2.89
N ALA A 370 -6.82 2.10 -2.63
CA ALA A 370 -6.65 0.75 -2.10
C ALA A 370 -6.76 -0.26 -3.24
N ILE A 371 -5.70 -1.04 -3.46
CA ILE A 371 -5.74 -2.20 -4.35
C ILE A 371 -6.18 -3.38 -3.48
N THR A 372 -7.45 -3.77 -3.63
CA THR A 372 -8.06 -4.81 -2.78
C THR A 372 -8.17 -6.17 -3.47
N SER A 373 -8.16 -6.19 -4.81
CA SER A 373 -8.07 -7.44 -5.59
C SER A 373 -7.64 -7.16 -7.03
N ILE A 374 -6.98 -8.14 -7.65
CA ILE A 374 -6.80 -8.26 -9.10
C ILE A 374 -7.72 -9.42 -9.50
N GLN A 375 -8.89 -9.14 -10.08
CA GLN A 375 -9.83 -10.18 -10.51
C GLN A 375 -10.00 -10.17 -12.03
N HIS A 376 -9.82 -11.34 -12.65
CA HIS A 376 -10.20 -11.62 -14.02
C HIS A 376 -11.57 -12.33 -14.00
N THR A 377 -12.61 -11.68 -14.51
CA THR A 377 -13.83 -12.39 -14.90
C THR A 377 -13.70 -12.71 -16.39
N GLY A 378 -13.75 -14.00 -16.73
CA GLY A 378 -13.57 -14.46 -18.11
C GLY A 378 -14.46 -13.71 -19.10
N LYS A 379 -13.87 -13.43 -20.28
CA LYS A 379 -14.26 -12.47 -21.33
C LYS A 379 -13.87 -11.02 -21.01
N ILE A 380 -12.58 -10.72 -21.24
CA ILE A 380 -11.97 -9.39 -21.46
C ILE A 380 -12.67 -8.27 -20.70
N ASN A 381 -12.80 -8.43 -19.38
CA ASN A 381 -13.23 -7.37 -18.48
C ASN A 381 -12.29 -7.40 -17.28
N LEU A 382 -11.26 -6.56 -17.35
CA LEU A 382 -10.39 -6.24 -16.23
C LEU A 382 -11.08 -5.14 -15.43
N THR A 383 -11.58 -5.49 -14.24
CA THR A 383 -12.13 -4.51 -13.31
C THR A 383 -11.06 -4.21 -12.28
N PHE A 384 -10.44 -3.03 -12.36
CA PHE A 384 -9.70 -2.49 -11.23
C PHE A 384 -10.74 -1.97 -10.23
N ALA A 385 -10.99 -2.73 -9.18
CA ALA A 385 -11.72 -2.20 -8.04
C ALA A 385 -10.76 -1.32 -7.22
N VAL A 386 -10.53 -0.10 -7.72
CA VAL A 386 -10.11 1.01 -6.85
C VAL A 386 -11.35 1.38 -6.07
N TYR A 387 -11.51 0.80 -4.89
CA TYR A 387 -12.47 1.35 -3.94
C TYR A 387 -11.90 2.70 -3.53
N TYR A 388 -12.49 3.77 -4.09
CA TYR A 388 -12.51 5.03 -3.39
C TYR A 388 -13.09 4.74 -2.02
N TRP A 389 -12.34 5.05 -0.96
CA TRP A 389 -12.99 5.41 0.29
C TRP A 389 -13.85 6.62 -0.05
N SER A 390 -15.09 6.33 -0.42
CA SER A 390 -16.11 7.33 -0.68
C SER A 390 -16.34 7.97 0.67
N CYS A 391 -15.85 9.19 0.82
CA CYS A 391 -16.17 10.04 1.94
C CYS A 391 -17.56 10.63 1.72
#